data_AF-A0AAV4CBI4-F1
#
_entry.id   AF-A0AAV4CBI4-F1
#
_cell.length_a   1.000
_cell.length_b   1.000
_cell.length_c   1.000
_cell.angle_alpha   90.00
_cell.angle_beta   90.00
_cell.angle_gamma   90.00
#
_symmetry.space_group_name_H-M   'P 1'
#
loop_
_entity.id
_entity.type
_entity.pdbx_description
1 polymer ?
#
loop_
_entity_poly.entity_id
_entity_poly.type
_entity_poly.pdbx_seq_one_letter_code
_entity_poly.pdbx_strand_id
1 'polypeptide(L)'
;MNNRGVFYLLLLLSTLNPVKSDCRPVEEGQETTLTCTINTATLSCPSAIALIWKKADTGIVAVCESHQCSNYLNSDSFSATISKRGSTLAITNVSRIDPFNMEDKWTCRLCGDDKKEITACDKLEVYAKPEKPSCTVRENKDGSDDIESVTVSCSTINVYPTAKCSFKRRKNGGKFITINKSPTYNHTQTTGSLVYYWSECSVDVPVEELGEGTHSFSTFIYPDVTDGIDLVDETAASNTVTLTLPKTSITCSTEIIHGYIKGKSTKCTCVLTSDGYPKGQAQWYRGSQVVPGVSDILESIFDINNPVQNFDCKARSTIGESSRSKLTVQYAFFEENAVSMKSSTSIIDQCNDTNYANNRHPIICRVLKDKIYPAPIFSVSLDGRTFDVPREGYNSTMFYQSQFYPTPNIGGVYPITCRVINKITDKTQEQKISVTFRKPPLLPPKITIKGKTYQGVNARNRITLAAGHTEDISCQVEGGYPIANTTQLTCGSLTASGGGNVATLTIQKNQLNEEMNGTECKCTSHHVTGCYNNNETFLELYVTSTARSEDSLVNVITKALLLAYLCQFFW
;
A
#
# COMPACT_ATOMS: atom_id res chain seq x y z
N MET A 1 -84.43 40.93 -9.12
CA MET A 1 -85.50 39.92 -9.20
C MET A 1 -84.85 38.54 -9.08
N ASN A 2 -85.27 37.74 -8.08
CA ASN A 2 -85.00 36.29 -7.90
C ASN A 2 -83.52 35.87 -7.74
N ASN A 3 -83.08 34.98 -6.84
CA ASN A 3 -83.71 34.10 -5.86
C ASN A 3 -82.56 33.50 -5.00
N ARG A 4 -82.78 33.31 -3.68
CA ARG A 4 -82.21 32.28 -2.76
C ARG A 4 -80.66 32.12 -2.74
N GLY A 5 -79.94 32.35 -1.64
CA GLY A 5 -80.26 32.06 -0.24
C GLY A 5 -79.91 30.61 0.12
N VAL A 6 -78.64 30.31 0.40
CA VAL A 6 -78.21 29.08 1.09
C VAL A 6 -77.15 29.47 2.14
N PHE A 7 -77.61 29.69 3.36
CA PHE A 7 -76.77 29.76 4.56
C PHE A 7 -76.55 28.32 5.04
N TYR A 8 -75.31 27.82 4.99
CA TYR A 8 -74.94 26.58 5.68
C TYR A 8 -74.84 26.88 7.19
N LEU A 9 -75.87 26.50 7.93
CA LEU A 9 -75.82 26.41 9.39
C LEU A 9 -75.06 25.14 9.76
N LEU A 10 -73.75 25.27 10.02
CA LEU A 10 -72.93 24.22 10.63
C LEU A 10 -73.39 24.02 12.09
N LEU A 11 -74.31 23.08 12.29
CA LEU A 11 -74.59 22.50 13.61
C LEU A 11 -73.35 21.71 14.05
N LEU A 12 -72.47 22.36 14.81
CA LEU A 12 -71.48 21.70 15.67
C LEU A 12 -72.25 20.95 16.76
N LEU A 13 -72.69 19.73 16.44
CA LEU A 13 -72.96 18.70 17.44
C LEU A 13 -71.62 18.34 18.06
N SER A 14 -71.18 19.13 19.04
CA SER A 14 -70.15 18.70 19.98
C SER A 14 -70.73 17.56 20.80
N THR A 15 -70.62 16.34 20.28
CA THR A 15 -70.65 15.14 21.11
C THR A 15 -69.57 15.33 22.15
N LEU A 16 -69.97 15.69 23.37
CA LEU A 16 -69.12 15.65 24.55
C LEU A 16 -68.69 14.19 24.70
N ASN A 17 -67.57 13.84 24.06
CA ASN A 17 -66.88 12.61 24.40
C ASN A 17 -66.52 12.74 25.88
N PRO A 18 -66.94 11.80 26.73
CA PRO A 18 -66.57 11.84 28.13
C PRO A 18 -65.05 11.92 28.19
N VAL A 19 -64.53 12.90 28.93
CA VAL A 19 -63.11 13.01 29.23
C VAL A 19 -62.69 11.68 29.85
N LYS A 20 -61.82 10.93 29.16
CA LYS A 20 -61.31 9.64 29.64
C LYS A 20 -60.67 9.90 31.00
N SER A 21 -61.27 9.32 32.04
CA SER A 21 -60.76 9.39 33.41
C SER A 21 -59.33 8.83 33.46
N ASP A 22 -58.45 9.50 34.21
CA ASP A 22 -57.04 9.14 34.40
C ASP A 22 -56.94 7.95 35.38
N CYS A 23 -57.30 6.76 34.90
CA CYS A 23 -57.17 5.54 35.69
C CYS A 23 -55.78 4.94 35.53
N ARG A 24 -54.85 5.41 36.37
CA ARG A 24 -53.48 4.90 36.44
C ARG A 24 -53.38 3.75 37.44
N PRO A 25 -52.39 2.86 37.29
CA PRO A 25 -52.10 1.87 38.31
C PRO A 25 -51.78 2.54 39.65
N VAL A 26 -52.11 1.85 40.73
CA VAL A 26 -51.89 2.31 42.10
C VAL A 26 -51.17 1.24 42.90
N GLU A 27 -50.21 1.66 43.71
CA GLU A 27 -49.48 0.75 44.60
C GLU A 27 -50.39 0.31 45.75
N GLU A 28 -50.40 -0.97 46.06
CA GLU A 28 -51.13 -1.53 47.19
C GLU A 28 -50.71 -0.83 48.49
N GLY A 29 -51.68 -0.42 49.30
CA GLY A 29 -51.45 0.39 50.48
C GLY A 29 -51.52 1.90 50.27
N GLN A 30 -51.48 2.39 49.02
CA GLN A 30 -51.50 3.82 48.71
C GLN A 30 -52.91 4.37 48.47
N GLU A 31 -53.03 5.70 48.53
CA GLU A 31 -54.26 6.40 48.17
C GLU A 31 -54.37 6.65 46.66
N THR A 32 -55.59 6.69 46.13
CA THR A 32 -55.87 7.10 44.75
C THR A 32 -57.22 7.80 44.64
N THR A 33 -57.45 8.48 43.52
CA THR A 33 -58.70 9.17 43.24
C THR A 33 -59.25 8.80 41.88
N LEU A 34 -60.51 8.38 41.83
CA LEU A 34 -61.25 8.15 40.59
C LEU A 34 -62.14 9.35 40.31
N THR A 35 -62.17 9.81 39.07
CA THR A 35 -63.00 10.95 38.68
C THR A 35 -64.11 10.50 37.74
N CYS A 36 -65.30 11.04 37.99
CA CYS A 36 -66.46 10.83 37.15
C CYS A 36 -66.95 12.18 36.66
N THR A 37 -66.64 12.50 35.40
CA THR A 37 -66.96 13.80 34.80
C THR A 37 -68.38 13.80 34.25
N ILE A 38 -69.26 14.58 34.87
CA ILE A 38 -70.66 14.69 34.49
C ILE A 38 -71.09 16.14 34.63
N ASN A 39 -71.82 16.67 33.64
CA ASN A 39 -72.51 17.94 33.82
C ASN A 39 -73.74 17.78 34.72
N THR A 40 -73.60 18.06 36.01
CA THR A 40 -74.69 17.94 36.99
C THR A 40 -75.70 19.09 36.90
N ALA A 41 -75.41 20.16 36.14
CA ALA A 41 -76.25 21.35 36.03
C ALA A 41 -77.51 21.15 35.16
N THR A 42 -77.58 20.09 34.36
CA THR A 42 -78.69 19.82 33.44
C THR A 42 -79.67 18.75 33.93
N LEU A 43 -79.53 18.28 35.17
CA LEU A 43 -80.34 17.17 35.69
C LEU A 43 -81.48 17.64 36.59
N SER A 44 -82.70 17.19 36.29
CA SER A 44 -83.86 17.26 37.20
C SER A 44 -84.04 15.90 37.88
N CYS A 45 -83.31 15.65 38.96
CA CYS A 45 -83.47 14.41 39.72
C CYS A 45 -84.63 14.53 40.72
N PRO A 46 -85.63 13.63 40.69
CA PRO A 46 -86.76 13.67 41.63
C PRO A 46 -86.39 13.23 43.05
N SER A 47 -85.21 12.65 43.27
CA SER A 47 -84.73 12.14 44.55
C SER A 47 -83.54 12.94 45.10
N ALA A 48 -83.29 12.85 46.41
CA ALA A 48 -82.16 13.52 47.08
C ALA A 48 -80.77 13.04 46.60
N ILE A 49 -80.71 11.89 45.92
CA ILE A 49 -79.48 11.27 45.40
C ILE A 49 -79.12 11.90 44.06
N ALA A 50 -77.92 12.47 43.96
CA ALA A 50 -77.37 13.06 42.74
C ALA A 50 -76.48 12.08 41.94
N LEU A 51 -75.69 11.23 42.61
CA LEU A 51 -74.73 10.33 41.96
C LEU A 51 -74.42 9.10 42.82
N ILE A 52 -74.19 7.96 42.19
CA ILE A 52 -73.86 6.69 42.85
C ILE A 52 -72.54 6.17 42.28
N TRP A 53 -71.57 5.89 43.14
CA TRP A 53 -70.35 5.15 42.81
C TRP A 53 -70.56 3.65 43.01
N LYS A 54 -70.16 2.87 42.03
CA LYS A 54 -70.25 1.41 42.04
C LYS A 54 -68.94 0.78 41.65
N LYS A 55 -68.67 -0.36 42.27
CA LYS A 55 -67.70 -1.35 41.79
C LYS A 55 -68.48 -2.54 41.23
N ALA A 56 -68.06 -3.05 40.07
CA ALA A 56 -68.81 -4.05 39.31
C ALA A 56 -69.27 -5.25 40.15
N ASP A 57 -68.38 -5.86 40.94
CA ASP A 57 -68.69 -7.11 41.65
C ASP A 57 -69.17 -6.94 43.10
N THR A 58 -69.09 -5.74 43.67
CA THR A 58 -69.39 -5.49 45.12
C THR A 58 -70.55 -4.54 45.35
N GLY A 59 -71.03 -3.85 44.32
CA GLY A 59 -72.18 -2.96 44.39
C GLY A 59 -71.83 -1.51 44.73
N ILE A 60 -72.74 -0.83 45.41
CA ILE A 60 -72.66 0.62 45.68
C ILE A 60 -71.63 0.88 46.78
N VAL A 61 -70.64 1.73 46.48
CA VAL A 61 -69.55 2.07 47.41
C VAL A 61 -69.81 3.43 48.07
N ALA A 62 -70.30 4.41 47.31
CA ALA A 62 -70.65 5.73 47.83
C ALA A 62 -71.88 6.31 47.10
N VAL A 63 -72.67 7.11 47.81
CA VAL A 63 -73.85 7.80 47.29
C VAL A 63 -73.71 9.28 47.60
N CYS A 64 -73.77 10.12 46.57
CA CYS A 64 -73.70 11.56 46.68
C CYS A 64 -75.08 12.19 46.49
N GLU A 65 -75.45 13.07 47.41
CA GLU A 65 -76.55 14.04 47.30
C GLU A 65 -76.03 15.35 46.71
N SER A 66 -76.90 16.34 46.50
CA SER A 66 -76.54 17.60 45.81
C SER A 66 -75.41 18.41 46.45
N HIS A 67 -75.09 18.16 47.73
CA HIS A 67 -74.11 18.94 48.51
C HIS A 67 -73.23 18.10 49.45
N GLN A 68 -73.47 16.79 49.56
CA GLN A 68 -72.76 15.89 50.48
C GLN A 68 -72.73 14.47 49.92
N CYS A 69 -71.72 13.68 50.28
CA CYS A 69 -71.68 12.26 49.94
C CYS A 69 -71.63 11.41 51.21
N SER A 70 -72.34 10.29 51.18
CA SER A 70 -72.36 9.27 52.22
C SER A 70 -71.74 7.99 51.67
N ASN A 71 -70.79 7.43 52.40
CA ASN A 71 -70.21 6.12 52.06
C ASN A 71 -71.21 5.03 52.46
N TYR A 72 -71.49 4.10 51.54
CA TYR A 72 -72.50 3.05 51.77
C TYR A 72 -71.88 1.75 52.28
N LEU A 73 -70.63 1.47 51.88
CA LEU A 73 -69.81 0.45 52.50
C LEU A 73 -69.08 1.08 53.68
N ASN A 74 -69.24 0.46 54.85
CA ASN A 74 -68.84 0.94 56.17
C ASN A 74 -67.31 0.91 56.38
N SER A 75 -66.54 1.34 55.38
CA SER A 75 -65.08 1.33 55.42
C SER A 75 -64.55 2.76 55.32
N ASP A 76 -63.68 3.12 56.27
CA ASP A 76 -62.86 4.34 56.26
C ASP A 76 -61.95 4.45 55.00
N SER A 77 -61.97 3.43 54.15
CA SER A 77 -61.23 3.30 52.89
C SER A 77 -61.73 4.20 51.75
N PHE A 78 -62.93 4.79 51.84
CA PHE A 78 -63.52 5.58 50.75
C PHE A 78 -63.96 6.97 51.21
N SER A 79 -63.82 7.97 50.34
CA SER A 79 -64.39 9.29 50.54
C SER A 79 -64.79 9.90 49.20
N ALA A 80 -66.08 10.15 49.01
CA ALA A 80 -66.58 10.77 47.79
C ALA A 80 -66.85 12.25 47.98
N THR A 81 -66.57 13.04 46.94
CA THR A 81 -66.94 14.46 46.85
C THR A 81 -67.70 14.71 45.56
N ILE A 82 -68.66 15.63 45.59
CA ILE A 82 -69.45 16.02 44.41
C ILE A 82 -69.26 17.51 44.10
N SER A 83 -69.27 17.84 42.83
CA SER A 83 -69.14 19.20 42.31
C SER A 83 -70.08 19.42 41.12
N LYS A 84 -70.18 20.67 40.66
CA LYS A 84 -70.96 21.04 39.45
C LYS A 84 -70.48 20.34 38.16
N ARG A 85 -69.28 19.76 38.16
CA ARG A 85 -68.64 19.12 36.99
C ARG A 85 -68.48 17.61 37.11
N GLY A 86 -69.00 17.01 38.19
CA GLY A 86 -68.90 15.58 38.41
C GLY A 86 -68.62 15.23 39.87
N SER A 87 -68.18 14.00 40.11
CA SER A 87 -67.80 13.50 41.44
C SER A 87 -66.39 12.91 41.40
N THR A 88 -65.70 12.96 42.52
CA THR A 88 -64.42 12.28 42.74
C THR A 88 -64.56 11.31 43.89
N LEU A 89 -64.10 10.08 43.72
CA LEU A 89 -64.01 9.06 44.75
C LEU A 89 -62.54 8.91 45.15
N ALA A 90 -62.18 9.33 46.35
CA ALA A 90 -60.91 9.03 46.97
C ALA A 90 -60.96 7.64 47.63
N ILE A 91 -59.92 6.86 47.41
CA ILE A 91 -59.67 5.55 48.02
C ILE A 91 -58.41 5.73 48.86
N THR A 92 -58.50 5.63 50.18
CA THR A 92 -57.41 6.01 51.10
C THR A 92 -56.38 4.91 51.32
N ASN A 93 -56.76 3.65 51.08
CA ASN A 93 -55.89 2.48 51.23
C ASN A 93 -56.30 1.43 50.19
N VAL A 94 -55.64 1.42 49.03
CA VAL A 94 -55.96 0.47 47.98
C VAL A 94 -55.52 -0.94 48.38
N SER A 95 -56.44 -1.90 48.33
CA SER A 95 -56.20 -3.27 48.74
C SER A 95 -56.82 -4.27 47.78
N ARG A 96 -56.22 -5.46 47.70
CA ARG A 96 -56.78 -6.60 46.97
C ARG A 96 -57.57 -7.56 47.86
N ILE A 97 -57.58 -7.34 49.18
CA ILE A 97 -58.22 -8.25 50.14
C ILE A 97 -59.25 -7.53 51.02
N ASP A 98 -58.93 -6.37 51.58
CA ASP A 98 -59.74 -5.72 52.61
C ASP A 98 -60.13 -4.28 52.21
N PRO A 99 -61.42 -3.89 52.25
CA PRO A 99 -62.60 -4.69 52.54
C PRO A 99 -63.02 -5.65 51.42
N PHE A 100 -62.43 -5.50 50.23
CA PHE A 100 -62.62 -6.36 49.06
C PHE A 100 -61.52 -6.07 48.02
N ASN A 101 -61.41 -6.88 46.98
CA ASN A 101 -60.48 -6.64 45.88
C ASN A 101 -60.82 -5.34 45.12
N MET A 102 -60.01 -4.30 45.22
CA MET A 102 -60.26 -3.01 44.53
C MET A 102 -59.79 -3.02 43.06
N GLU A 103 -59.11 -4.08 42.62
CA GLU A 103 -58.68 -4.28 41.23
C GLU A 103 -59.84 -4.72 40.33
N ASP A 104 -60.74 -3.80 40.02
CA ASP A 104 -61.97 -4.08 39.27
C ASP A 104 -62.39 -2.84 38.43
N LYS A 105 -63.49 -2.97 37.70
CA LYS A 105 -64.17 -1.90 36.99
C LYS A 105 -64.94 -1.01 37.96
N TRP A 106 -64.73 0.29 37.84
CA TRP A 106 -65.38 1.32 38.63
C TRP A 106 -66.30 2.15 37.75
N THR A 107 -67.57 2.24 38.13
CA THR A 107 -68.59 3.01 37.42
C THR A 107 -69.23 4.04 38.34
N CYS A 108 -69.76 5.08 37.73
CA CYS A 108 -70.60 6.07 38.39
C CYS A 108 -71.92 6.17 37.61
N ARG A 109 -73.01 6.39 38.34
CA ARG A 109 -74.36 6.48 37.78
C ARG A 109 -75.06 7.72 38.30
N LEU A 110 -75.76 8.41 37.41
CA LEU A 110 -76.59 9.56 37.75
C LEU A 110 -78.01 9.15 38.10
N CYS A 111 -78.67 9.97 38.90
CA CYS A 111 -80.12 9.88 39.12
C CYS A 111 -80.90 10.20 37.83
N GLY A 112 -81.97 9.44 37.59
CA GLY A 112 -82.91 9.68 36.48
C GLY A 112 -82.58 8.99 35.15
N ASP A 113 -81.38 8.42 34.99
CA ASP A 113 -81.01 7.63 33.80
C ASP A 113 -80.58 6.22 34.24
N ASP A 114 -81.57 5.39 34.58
CA ASP A 114 -81.34 4.04 35.11
C ASP A 114 -80.56 3.12 34.17
N LYS A 115 -80.37 3.52 32.90
CA LYS A 115 -79.71 2.72 31.86
C LYS A 115 -78.29 3.17 31.53
N LYS A 116 -77.78 4.28 32.09
CA LYS A 116 -76.48 4.83 31.70
C LYS A 116 -75.49 4.90 32.86
N GLU A 117 -74.76 3.81 33.06
CA GLU A 117 -73.56 3.83 33.89
C GLU A 117 -72.39 4.40 33.08
N ILE A 118 -71.65 5.32 33.67
CA ILE A 118 -70.44 5.91 33.10
C ILE A 118 -69.26 5.18 33.71
N THR A 119 -68.39 4.61 32.88
CA THR A 119 -67.16 4.00 33.37
C THR A 119 -66.20 5.09 33.82
N ALA A 120 -65.90 5.13 35.12
CA ALA A 120 -64.88 5.98 35.69
C ALA A 120 -63.50 5.31 35.58
N CYS A 121 -63.43 3.99 35.68
CA CYS A 121 -62.23 3.24 35.36
C CYS A 121 -62.61 1.86 34.83
N ASP A 122 -62.09 1.48 33.67
CA ASP A 122 -62.38 0.17 33.07
C ASP A 122 -61.79 -0.98 33.91
N LYS A 123 -60.61 -0.78 34.48
CA LYS A 123 -59.97 -1.67 35.45
C LYS A 123 -58.94 -0.87 36.27
N LEU A 124 -59.14 -0.75 37.57
CA LEU A 124 -58.14 -0.13 38.45
C LEU A 124 -57.00 -1.14 38.63
N GLU A 125 -55.84 -0.92 38.02
CA GLU A 125 -54.70 -1.83 38.16
C GLU A 125 -54.03 -1.60 39.53
N VAL A 126 -53.99 -2.64 40.37
CA VAL A 126 -53.29 -2.60 41.66
C VAL A 126 -51.96 -3.31 41.50
N TYR A 127 -50.88 -2.70 41.97
CA TYR A 127 -49.55 -3.29 41.89
C TYR A 127 -48.81 -3.28 43.23
N ALA A 128 -47.80 -4.13 43.36
CA ALA A 128 -46.81 -4.07 44.41
C ALA A 128 -45.43 -4.01 43.77
N LYS A 129 -44.59 -3.07 44.22
CA LYS A 129 -43.25 -2.88 43.66
C LYS A 129 -42.35 -4.09 43.96
N PRO A 130 -41.42 -4.43 43.06
CA PRO A 130 -40.36 -5.39 43.30
C PRO A 130 -39.58 -5.12 44.59
N GLU A 131 -39.56 -6.07 45.51
CA GLU A 131 -38.72 -5.99 46.70
C GLU A 131 -37.33 -6.62 46.45
N LYS A 132 -36.29 -5.84 46.76
CA LYS A 132 -34.87 -6.26 46.69
C LYS A 132 -34.50 -6.84 45.30
N PRO A 133 -34.70 -6.08 44.22
CA PRO A 133 -34.30 -6.55 42.90
C PRO A 133 -32.79 -6.78 42.85
N SER A 134 -32.38 -7.91 42.27
CA SER A 134 -30.97 -8.29 42.15
C SER A 134 -30.69 -8.85 40.77
N CYS A 135 -29.65 -8.32 40.12
CA CYS A 135 -29.24 -8.68 38.78
C CYS A 135 -27.81 -9.25 38.75
N THR A 136 -27.64 -10.35 38.03
CA THR A 136 -26.35 -11.02 37.80
C THR A 136 -26.07 -11.14 36.30
N VAL A 137 -24.78 -11.18 35.98
CA VAL A 137 -24.31 -11.41 34.61
C VAL A 137 -23.48 -12.70 34.63
N ARG A 138 -23.77 -13.59 33.69
CA ARG A 138 -23.07 -14.86 33.51
C ARG A 138 -22.56 -14.96 32.08
N GLU A 139 -21.30 -15.32 31.94
CA GLU A 139 -20.69 -15.67 30.66
C GLU A 139 -21.04 -17.13 30.32
N ASN A 140 -21.62 -17.35 29.16
CA ASN A 140 -21.88 -18.68 28.63
C ASN A 140 -20.75 -19.05 27.69
N LYS A 141 -20.09 -20.16 28.01
CA LYS A 141 -18.96 -20.66 27.25
C LYS A 141 -19.33 -21.90 26.46
N ASP A 142 -18.67 -22.07 25.33
CA ASP A 142 -18.77 -23.25 24.49
C ASP A 142 -17.93 -24.42 25.06
N GLY A 143 -17.90 -25.55 24.34
CA GLY A 143 -17.10 -26.72 24.73
C GLY A 143 -15.58 -26.51 24.70
N SER A 144 -15.10 -25.37 24.19
CA SER A 144 -13.69 -24.99 24.10
C SER A 144 -13.26 -23.97 25.17
N ASP A 145 -14.15 -23.70 26.14
CA ASP A 145 -14.01 -22.68 27.19
C ASP A 145 -13.96 -21.25 26.62
N ASP A 146 -14.51 -21.02 25.42
CA ASP A 146 -14.61 -19.71 24.79
C ASP A 146 -16.01 -19.12 24.94
N ILE A 147 -16.11 -17.80 25.11
CA ILE A 147 -17.38 -17.13 25.39
C ILE A 147 -18.22 -16.95 24.12
N GLU A 148 -19.46 -17.48 24.13
CA GLU A 148 -20.40 -17.42 23.01
C GLU A 148 -21.50 -16.37 23.24
N SER A 149 -21.98 -16.27 24.48
CA SER A 149 -23.02 -15.33 24.86
C SER A 149 -22.91 -14.90 26.32
N VAL A 150 -23.67 -13.85 26.66
CA VAL A 150 -23.79 -13.33 28.02
C VAL A 150 -25.26 -13.39 28.42
N THR A 151 -25.55 -14.09 29.51
CA THR A 151 -26.88 -14.07 30.15
C THR A 151 -26.92 -12.99 31.21
N VAL A 152 -27.92 -12.12 31.15
CA VAL A 152 -28.26 -11.22 32.26
C VAL A 152 -29.53 -11.74 32.91
N SER A 153 -29.47 -12.08 34.20
CA SER A 153 -30.61 -12.58 34.97
C SER A 153 -30.93 -11.65 36.13
N CYS A 154 -32.19 -11.28 36.29
CA CYS A 154 -32.66 -10.46 37.38
C CYS A 154 -33.80 -11.14 38.11
N SER A 155 -33.80 -11.07 39.44
CA SER A 155 -34.85 -11.64 40.28
C SER A 155 -35.33 -10.66 41.33
N THR A 156 -36.57 -10.83 41.76
CA THR A 156 -37.21 -10.06 42.83
C THR A 156 -38.21 -10.92 43.60
N ILE A 157 -38.51 -10.51 44.84
CA ILE A 157 -39.61 -11.06 45.63
C ILE A 157 -40.77 -10.08 45.72
N ASN A 158 -41.94 -10.59 46.14
CA ASN A 158 -43.13 -9.82 46.55
C ASN A 158 -43.67 -8.81 45.51
N VAL A 159 -43.53 -9.10 44.21
CA VAL A 159 -44.12 -8.27 43.15
C VAL A 159 -45.55 -8.71 42.85
N TYR A 160 -46.42 -7.74 42.53
CA TYR A 160 -47.76 -8.00 42.01
C TYR A 160 -48.11 -7.03 40.88
N PRO A 161 -48.73 -7.47 39.76
CA PRO A 161 -48.88 -8.85 39.29
C PRO A 161 -47.52 -9.54 39.03
N THR A 162 -47.40 -10.42 38.06
CA THR A 162 -46.08 -10.93 37.64
C THR A 162 -45.18 -9.79 37.13
N ALA A 163 -43.86 -9.88 37.32
CA ALA A 163 -42.95 -8.84 36.81
C ALA A 163 -42.68 -8.96 35.31
N LYS A 164 -42.45 -7.82 34.66
CA LYS A 164 -41.82 -7.68 33.34
C LYS A 164 -40.44 -7.07 33.47
N CYS A 165 -39.61 -7.26 32.45
CA CYS A 165 -38.23 -6.77 32.45
C CYS A 165 -37.86 -6.04 31.16
N SER A 166 -37.12 -4.94 31.33
CA SER A 166 -36.46 -4.21 30.23
C SER A 166 -34.97 -4.12 30.50
N PHE A 167 -34.17 -4.80 29.68
CA PHE A 167 -32.72 -4.85 29.82
C PHE A 167 -32.05 -3.77 28.99
N LYS A 168 -31.01 -3.16 29.56
CA LYS A 168 -30.16 -2.17 28.93
C LYS A 168 -28.70 -2.58 29.05
N ARG A 169 -27.91 -2.18 28.06
CA ARG A 169 -26.45 -2.33 28.06
C ARG A 169 -25.77 -1.01 27.79
N ARG A 170 -24.56 -0.81 28.32
CA ARG A 170 -23.65 0.24 27.90
C ARG A 170 -22.25 -0.32 27.67
N LYS A 171 -21.56 0.27 26.71
CA LYS A 171 -20.20 -0.10 26.30
C LYS A 171 -19.22 1.00 26.70
N ASN A 172 -18.11 0.63 27.35
CA ASN A 172 -17.02 1.53 27.76
C ASN A 172 -17.51 2.79 28.51
N GLY A 173 -18.50 2.65 29.40
CA GLY A 173 -19.07 3.76 30.15
C GLY A 173 -19.94 4.74 29.34
N GLY A 174 -20.29 4.39 28.10
CA GLY A 174 -21.19 5.18 27.25
C GLY A 174 -22.65 5.18 27.72
N LYS A 175 -23.55 5.64 26.83
CA LYS A 175 -25.00 5.66 27.10
C LYS A 175 -25.58 4.24 27.12
N PHE A 176 -26.57 4.03 27.97
CA PHE A 176 -27.37 2.81 27.97
C PHE A 176 -28.25 2.73 26.72
N ILE A 177 -28.28 1.56 26.10
CA ILE A 177 -29.14 1.20 24.98
C ILE A 177 -29.97 -0.03 25.35
N THR A 178 -31.24 -0.04 24.96
CA THR A 178 -32.15 -1.17 25.22
C THR A 178 -31.73 -2.39 24.41
N ILE A 179 -31.79 -3.55 25.05
CA ILE A 179 -31.55 -4.85 24.43
C ILE A 179 -32.89 -5.32 23.84
N ASN A 180 -33.00 -5.30 22.51
CA ASN A 180 -34.21 -5.67 21.78
C ASN A 180 -34.33 -7.20 21.62
N LYS A 181 -34.28 -7.94 22.72
CA LYS A 181 -34.48 -9.38 22.76
C LYS A 181 -35.58 -9.72 23.74
N SER A 182 -36.39 -10.71 23.42
CA SER A 182 -37.45 -11.19 24.30
C SER A 182 -36.84 -11.84 25.55
N PRO A 183 -37.13 -11.33 26.76
CA PRO A 183 -36.71 -12.00 27.97
C PRO A 183 -37.44 -13.34 28.15
N THR A 184 -36.78 -14.28 28.80
CA THR A 184 -37.45 -15.44 29.38
C THR A 184 -37.89 -15.11 30.79
N TYR A 185 -39.00 -15.69 31.24
CA TYR A 185 -39.62 -15.38 32.52
C TYR A 185 -39.91 -16.66 33.30
N ASN A 186 -39.71 -16.58 34.61
CA ASN A 186 -40.11 -17.61 35.56
C ASN A 186 -40.80 -16.94 36.74
N HIS A 187 -42.06 -17.33 37.01
CA HIS A 187 -42.86 -16.78 38.09
C HIS A 187 -43.29 -17.91 39.02
N THR A 188 -43.05 -17.74 40.31
CA THR A 188 -43.54 -18.65 41.35
C THR A 188 -44.34 -17.83 42.36
N GLN A 189 -45.58 -18.23 42.61
CA GLN A 189 -46.40 -17.57 43.63
C GLN A 189 -45.78 -17.78 45.01
N THR A 190 -45.63 -16.70 45.78
CA THR A 190 -45.13 -16.78 47.17
C THR A 190 -46.21 -17.35 48.09
N THR A 191 -45.83 -18.14 49.09
CA THR A 191 -46.77 -18.71 50.06
C THR A 191 -47.28 -17.64 51.03
N GLY A 192 -48.60 -17.40 51.06
CA GLY A 192 -49.22 -16.40 51.94
C GLY A 192 -50.73 -16.23 51.69
N SER A 193 -51.39 -15.39 52.49
CA SER A 193 -52.80 -15.01 52.31
C SER A 193 -53.03 -14.06 51.12
N LEU A 194 -51.98 -13.34 50.70
CA LEU A 194 -51.94 -12.45 49.54
C LEU A 194 -51.18 -13.11 48.38
N VAL A 195 -51.69 -12.95 47.16
CA VAL A 195 -51.01 -13.42 45.95
C VAL A 195 -49.92 -12.41 45.58
N TYR A 196 -48.66 -12.76 45.86
CA TYR A 196 -47.48 -12.13 45.28
C TYR A 196 -46.64 -13.16 44.53
N TYR A 197 -45.68 -12.66 43.74
CA TYR A 197 -44.80 -13.51 42.96
C TYR A 197 -43.33 -13.28 43.34
N TRP A 198 -42.59 -14.38 43.42
CA TRP A 198 -41.17 -14.36 43.08
C TRP A 198 -41.09 -14.39 41.56
N SER A 199 -40.36 -13.44 40.98
CA SER A 199 -40.19 -13.34 39.54
C SER A 199 -38.71 -13.29 39.19
N GLU A 200 -38.33 -14.08 38.20
CA GLU A 200 -37.03 -14.04 37.55
C GLU A 200 -37.21 -13.81 36.06
N CYS A 201 -36.35 -12.97 35.49
CA CYS A 201 -36.29 -12.73 34.07
C CYS A 201 -34.84 -12.79 33.60
N SER A 202 -34.61 -13.33 32.42
CA SER A 202 -33.27 -13.40 31.83
C SER A 202 -33.25 -13.12 30.34
N VAL A 203 -32.12 -12.61 29.84
CA VAL A 203 -31.88 -12.38 28.42
C VAL A 203 -30.48 -12.83 28.03
N ASP A 204 -30.39 -13.56 26.92
CA ASP A 204 -29.14 -14.04 26.34
C ASP A 204 -28.70 -13.15 25.17
N VAL A 205 -27.50 -12.59 25.28
CA VAL A 205 -26.91 -11.68 24.29
C VAL A 205 -25.65 -12.31 23.69
N PRO A 206 -25.65 -12.69 22.40
CA PRO A 206 -24.48 -13.17 21.69
C PRO A 206 -23.35 -12.13 21.74
N VAL A 207 -22.12 -12.59 21.91
CA VAL A 207 -20.94 -11.71 21.97
C VAL A 207 -20.74 -10.91 20.67
N GLU A 208 -21.18 -11.44 19.53
CA GLU A 208 -21.14 -10.77 18.22
C GLU A 208 -21.91 -9.44 18.21
N GLU A 209 -23.02 -9.36 18.94
CA GLU A 209 -23.84 -8.14 19.06
C GLU A 209 -23.25 -7.14 20.07
N LEU A 210 -22.37 -7.61 20.95
CA LEU A 210 -21.69 -6.80 21.95
C LEU A 210 -20.48 -6.08 21.33
N GLY A 211 -19.63 -6.82 20.62
CA GLY A 211 -18.37 -6.34 20.05
C GLY A 211 -17.31 -6.00 21.12
N GLU A 212 -16.11 -5.61 20.70
CA GLU A 212 -14.97 -5.32 21.59
C GLU A 212 -15.26 -4.21 22.61
N GLY A 213 -14.97 -4.43 23.89
CA GLY A 213 -15.05 -3.43 24.96
C GLY A 213 -15.56 -4.00 26.27
N THR A 214 -15.63 -3.16 27.29
CA THR A 214 -16.23 -3.48 28.59
C THR A 214 -17.72 -3.13 28.57
N HIS A 215 -18.56 -4.15 28.75
CA HIS A 215 -20.01 -4.06 28.78
C HIS A 215 -20.52 -4.14 30.20
N SER A 216 -21.45 -3.25 30.52
CA SER A 216 -22.19 -3.28 31.79
C SER A 216 -23.69 -3.25 31.49
N PHE A 217 -24.45 -3.88 32.36
CA PHE A 217 -25.86 -4.17 32.16
C PHE A 217 -26.69 -3.59 33.30
N SER A 218 -27.90 -3.19 32.97
CA SER A 218 -28.89 -2.70 33.91
C SER A 218 -30.29 -3.12 33.45
N THR A 219 -31.20 -3.23 34.39
CA THR A 219 -32.54 -3.77 34.11
C THR A 219 -33.58 -3.01 34.91
N PHE A 220 -34.71 -2.73 34.26
CA PHE A 220 -35.94 -2.34 34.95
C PHE A 220 -36.74 -3.61 35.15
N ILE A 221 -36.93 -4.03 36.39
CA ILE A 221 -37.88 -5.08 36.76
C ILE A 221 -39.09 -4.39 37.36
N TYR A 222 -40.27 -4.60 36.78
CA TYR A 222 -41.46 -3.81 37.11
C TYR A 222 -42.73 -4.66 37.06
N PRO A 223 -43.80 -4.31 37.80
CA PRO A 223 -45.05 -5.06 37.76
C PRO A 223 -45.71 -4.97 36.37
N ASP A 224 -46.38 -6.04 35.92
CA ASP A 224 -47.10 -6.06 34.65
C ASP A 224 -48.42 -5.27 34.71
N VAL A 225 -48.29 -3.94 34.73
CA VAL A 225 -49.38 -2.96 34.67
C VAL A 225 -49.04 -1.89 33.63
N THR A 226 -50.03 -1.08 33.26
CA THR A 226 -49.86 0.03 32.33
C THR A 226 -48.76 0.99 32.81
N ASP A 227 -47.80 1.31 31.95
CA ASP A 227 -46.65 2.18 32.29
C ASP A 227 -45.83 1.69 33.49
N GLY A 228 -45.87 0.38 33.79
CA GLY A 228 -45.23 -0.18 34.98
C GLY A 228 -43.72 0.10 35.09
N ILE A 229 -43.04 0.26 33.96
CA ILE A 229 -41.61 0.59 33.90
C ILE A 229 -41.27 1.93 34.56
N ASP A 230 -42.19 2.89 34.56
CA ASP A 230 -42.01 4.23 35.14
C ASP A 230 -42.21 4.23 36.66
N LEU A 231 -42.63 3.10 37.24
CA LEU A 231 -42.92 2.93 38.66
C LEU A 231 -41.71 2.46 39.48
N VAL A 232 -40.60 2.11 38.82
CA VAL A 232 -39.44 1.48 39.45
C VAL A 232 -38.14 2.17 39.05
N ASP A 233 -37.12 2.00 39.91
CA ASP A 233 -35.76 2.42 39.61
C ASP A 233 -35.00 1.36 38.79
N GLU A 234 -33.98 1.83 38.10
CA GLU A 234 -33.05 0.99 37.36
C GLU A 234 -32.19 0.15 38.32
N THR A 235 -32.17 -1.17 38.13
CA THR A 235 -31.32 -2.09 38.88
C THR A 235 -30.05 -2.40 38.09
N ALA A 236 -28.89 -1.99 38.62
CA ALA A 236 -27.59 -2.31 38.01
C ALA A 236 -27.22 -3.79 38.24
N ALA A 237 -26.68 -4.44 37.23
CA ALA A 237 -26.10 -5.77 37.40
C ALA A 237 -24.73 -5.68 38.09
N SER A 238 -24.42 -6.69 38.91
CA SER A 238 -23.23 -6.71 39.77
C SER A 238 -21.89 -6.84 39.02
N ASN A 239 -21.89 -7.39 37.81
CA ASN A 239 -20.69 -7.72 37.04
C ASN A 239 -20.66 -7.04 35.67
N THR A 240 -19.45 -6.87 35.14
CA THR A 240 -19.19 -6.39 33.77
C THR A 240 -18.49 -7.47 32.96
N VAL A 241 -18.72 -7.50 31.65
CA VAL A 241 -18.03 -8.43 30.73
C VAL A 241 -17.08 -7.63 29.84
N THR A 242 -15.82 -8.02 29.76
CA THR A 242 -14.83 -7.34 28.90
C THR A 242 -14.43 -8.25 27.75
N LEU A 243 -14.77 -7.81 26.54
CA LEU A 243 -14.45 -8.50 25.30
C LEU A 243 -13.26 -7.81 24.62
N THR A 244 -12.29 -8.58 24.16
CA THR A 244 -11.06 -8.03 23.54
C THR A 244 -10.81 -8.69 22.20
N LEU A 245 -10.46 -7.90 21.18
CA LEU A 245 -10.06 -8.48 19.90
C LEU A 245 -8.70 -9.17 20.03
N PRO A 246 -8.49 -10.30 19.33
CA PRO A 246 -7.16 -10.90 19.19
C PRO A 246 -6.17 -9.90 18.59
N LYS A 247 -4.87 -10.10 18.76
CA LYS A 247 -3.83 -9.27 18.12
C LYS A 247 -2.82 -10.14 17.41
N THR A 248 -2.31 -9.67 16.28
CA THR A 248 -1.32 -10.39 15.49
C THR A 248 0.03 -9.72 15.47
N SER A 249 1.07 -10.52 15.23
CA SER A 249 2.37 -10.04 14.80
C SER A 249 2.91 -10.91 13.67
N ILE A 250 3.89 -10.37 12.93
CA ILE A 250 4.56 -11.07 11.84
C ILE A 250 6.02 -11.23 12.20
N THR A 251 6.53 -12.45 12.07
CA THR A 251 7.95 -12.77 12.23
C THR A 251 8.46 -13.50 11.00
N CYS A 252 9.55 -13.06 10.38
CA CYS A 252 10.15 -13.72 9.22
C CYS A 252 11.48 -14.39 9.59
N SER A 253 11.79 -15.54 8.97
CA SER A 253 12.98 -16.33 9.26
C SER A 253 14.28 -15.74 8.70
N THR A 254 14.18 -14.74 7.84
CA THR A 254 15.31 -14.16 7.09
C THR A 254 15.64 -12.76 7.58
N GLU A 255 16.92 -12.42 7.49
CA GLU A 255 17.43 -11.09 7.82
C GLU A 255 16.90 -10.05 6.83
N ILE A 256 16.39 -8.94 7.37
CA ILE A 256 15.93 -7.78 6.60
C ILE A 256 17.05 -6.74 6.60
N ILE A 257 17.59 -6.43 5.42
CA ILE A 257 18.67 -5.45 5.21
C ILE A 257 18.12 -4.30 4.38
N HIS A 258 18.12 -3.08 4.93
CA HIS A 258 17.59 -1.87 4.26
C HIS A 258 16.16 -2.04 3.72
N GLY A 259 15.32 -2.83 4.40
CA GLY A 259 13.94 -3.13 3.96
C GLY A 259 13.81 -4.27 2.95
N TYR A 260 14.89 -4.98 2.61
CA TYR A 260 14.91 -6.13 1.72
C TYR A 260 15.23 -7.43 2.47
N ILE A 261 14.56 -8.50 2.07
CA ILE A 261 14.86 -9.85 2.47
C ILE A 261 16.05 -10.39 1.69
N LYS A 262 17.08 -10.84 2.39
CA LYS A 262 18.24 -11.47 1.76
C LYS A 262 17.88 -12.84 1.16
N GLY A 263 18.15 -13.02 -0.14
CA GLY A 263 17.87 -14.26 -0.86
C GLY A 263 16.66 -14.15 -1.79
N LYS A 264 16.08 -15.30 -2.14
CA LYS A 264 14.96 -15.42 -3.10
C LYS A 264 13.65 -15.93 -2.49
N SER A 265 13.69 -16.33 -1.23
CA SER A 265 12.52 -16.83 -0.53
C SER A 265 12.63 -16.52 0.96
N THR A 266 11.48 -16.44 1.61
CA THR A 266 11.37 -16.32 3.06
C THR A 266 10.19 -17.12 3.56
N LYS A 267 10.25 -17.50 4.83
CA LYS A 267 9.10 -17.99 5.57
C LYS A 267 8.76 -16.98 6.65
N CYS A 268 7.53 -16.50 6.62
CA CYS A 268 7.00 -15.57 7.62
C CYS A 268 5.83 -16.22 8.33
N THR A 269 5.79 -16.08 9.65
CA THR A 269 4.75 -16.63 10.51
C THR A 269 3.82 -15.50 10.96
N CYS A 270 2.52 -15.73 10.84
CA CYS A 270 1.47 -14.87 11.40
C CYS A 270 1.06 -15.50 12.72
N VAL A 271 1.41 -14.86 13.83
CA VAL A 271 1.15 -15.40 15.17
C VAL A 271 0.24 -14.48 15.96
N LEU A 272 -0.62 -15.07 16.79
CA LEU A 272 -1.36 -14.33 17.79
C LEU A 272 -0.39 -13.89 18.90
N THR A 273 -0.37 -12.58 19.15
CA THR A 273 0.30 -12.01 20.34
C THR A 273 -0.64 -11.90 21.53
N SER A 274 -1.93 -11.96 21.26
CA SER A 274 -3.02 -12.03 22.22
C SER A 274 -4.15 -12.79 21.55
N ASP A 275 -4.66 -13.82 22.22
CA ASP A 275 -5.74 -14.66 21.68
C ASP A 275 -7.07 -13.91 21.59
N GLY A 276 -7.22 -12.82 22.35
CA GLY A 276 -8.50 -12.13 22.50
C GLY A 276 -9.44 -12.90 23.44
N TYR A 277 -10.61 -12.32 23.65
CA TYR A 277 -11.70 -12.94 24.39
C TYR A 277 -13.02 -12.43 23.79
N PRO A 278 -13.71 -13.20 22.94
CA PRO A 278 -13.47 -14.61 22.59
C PRO A 278 -12.17 -14.87 21.81
N LYS A 279 -11.70 -16.12 21.83
CA LYS A 279 -10.46 -16.53 21.16
C LYS A 279 -10.56 -16.36 19.65
N GLY A 280 -9.53 -15.76 19.07
CA GLY A 280 -9.41 -15.55 17.64
C GLY A 280 -8.49 -16.54 16.94
N GLN A 281 -8.43 -16.40 15.62
CA GLN A 281 -7.49 -17.11 14.75
C GLN A 281 -6.75 -16.11 13.87
N ALA A 282 -5.44 -16.32 13.70
CA ALA A 282 -4.62 -15.57 12.77
C ALA A 282 -4.80 -16.12 11.34
N GLN A 283 -4.83 -15.24 10.34
CA GLN A 283 -4.98 -15.62 8.94
C GLN A 283 -4.24 -14.64 8.04
N TRP A 284 -3.61 -15.18 6.99
CA TRP A 284 -2.94 -14.40 5.96
C TRP A 284 -3.89 -13.92 4.86
N TYR A 285 -3.68 -12.70 4.41
CA TYR A 285 -4.41 -12.05 3.33
C TYR A 285 -3.45 -11.43 2.31
N ARG A 286 -3.85 -11.45 1.03
CA ARG A 286 -3.24 -10.68 -0.05
C ARG A 286 -4.31 -9.73 -0.61
N GLY A 287 -4.23 -8.45 -0.22
CA GLY A 287 -5.33 -7.51 -0.46
C GLY A 287 -6.58 -7.89 0.36
N SER A 288 -7.71 -8.10 -0.32
CA SER A 288 -8.96 -8.54 0.31
C SER A 288 -9.12 -10.06 0.37
N GLN A 289 -8.27 -10.83 -0.33
CA GLN A 289 -8.41 -12.28 -0.44
C GLN A 289 -7.59 -13.01 0.62
N VAL A 290 -8.18 -14.05 1.20
CA VAL A 290 -7.48 -15.00 2.08
C VAL A 290 -6.47 -15.78 1.24
N VAL A 291 -5.25 -15.95 1.75
CA VAL A 291 -4.25 -16.81 1.10
C VAL A 291 -4.64 -18.28 1.41
N PRO A 292 -5.07 -19.08 0.40
CA PRO A 292 -5.59 -20.42 0.65
C PRO A 292 -4.51 -21.36 1.17
N GLY A 293 -4.84 -22.20 2.15
CA GLY A 293 -3.93 -23.24 2.68
C GLY A 293 -2.77 -22.71 3.54
N VAL A 294 -2.80 -21.43 3.90
CA VAL A 294 -1.78 -20.77 4.73
C VAL A 294 -2.44 -20.27 6.01
N SER A 295 -2.55 -21.13 7.03
CA SER A 295 -3.04 -20.71 8.35
C SER A 295 -1.97 -19.86 9.05
N ASP A 296 -0.76 -20.41 9.21
CA ASP A 296 0.22 -19.83 10.12
C ASP A 296 1.51 -19.37 9.41
N ILE A 297 2.01 -20.17 8.46
CA ILE A 297 3.32 -19.95 7.81
C ILE A 297 3.15 -19.57 6.34
N LEU A 298 3.41 -18.32 6.00
CA LEU A 298 3.50 -17.83 4.63
C LEU A 298 4.91 -18.08 4.07
N GLU A 299 4.99 -18.90 3.02
CA GLU A 299 6.17 -19.00 2.18
C GLU A 299 6.03 -18.00 1.00
N SER A 300 6.91 -17.00 0.97
CA SER A 300 7.00 -16.05 -0.15
C SER A 300 8.26 -16.38 -0.94
N ILE A 301 8.13 -16.31 -2.27
CA ILE A 301 9.20 -16.54 -3.23
C ILE A 301 9.25 -15.33 -4.15
N PHE A 302 10.45 -14.91 -4.54
CA PHE A 302 10.68 -13.82 -5.47
C PHE A 302 9.96 -14.08 -6.81
N ASP A 303 9.13 -13.13 -7.22
CA ASP A 303 8.50 -13.08 -8.53
C ASP A 303 8.95 -11.81 -9.24
N ILE A 304 9.58 -11.98 -10.40
CA ILE A 304 10.10 -10.87 -11.21
C ILE A 304 8.99 -9.93 -11.72
N ASN A 305 7.77 -10.46 -11.93
CA ASN A 305 6.63 -9.69 -12.39
C ASN A 305 5.96 -8.92 -11.25
N ASN A 306 6.18 -9.38 -10.01
CA ASN A 306 5.67 -8.77 -8.80
C ASN A 306 6.76 -8.74 -7.71
N PRO A 307 7.80 -7.91 -7.88
CA PRO A 307 8.98 -7.95 -7.02
C PRO A 307 8.73 -7.37 -5.62
N VAL A 308 7.61 -6.65 -5.45
CA VAL A 308 7.14 -6.11 -4.18
C VAL A 308 5.81 -6.76 -3.83
N GLN A 309 5.82 -7.70 -2.89
CA GLN A 309 4.63 -8.44 -2.49
C GLN A 309 4.11 -7.88 -1.16
N ASN A 310 2.83 -7.55 -1.09
CA ASN A 310 2.19 -7.05 0.12
C ASN A 310 1.24 -8.10 0.69
N PHE A 311 1.37 -8.36 1.99
CA PHE A 311 0.56 -9.29 2.75
C PHE A 311 0.07 -8.63 4.03
N ASP A 312 -1.14 -8.99 4.44
CA ASP A 312 -1.71 -8.61 5.73
C ASP A 312 -1.88 -9.88 6.58
N CYS A 313 -1.46 -9.82 7.84
CA CYS A 313 -1.75 -10.82 8.86
C CYS A 313 -2.81 -10.22 9.80
N LYS A 314 -4.01 -10.80 9.78
CA LYS A 314 -5.16 -10.33 10.57
C LYS A 314 -5.58 -11.42 11.53
N ALA A 315 -6.11 -11.05 12.69
CA ALA A 315 -6.83 -11.98 13.53
C ALA A 315 -8.33 -11.74 13.45
N ARG A 316 -9.07 -12.83 13.50
CA ARG A 316 -10.53 -12.84 13.47
C ARG A 316 -11.07 -13.61 14.66
N SER A 317 -12.08 -13.04 15.30
CA SER A 317 -12.88 -13.66 16.35
C SER A 317 -14.37 -13.49 16.01
N THR A 318 -15.26 -14.09 16.78
CA THR A 318 -16.71 -13.91 16.63
C THR A 318 -17.14 -12.45 16.83
N ILE A 319 -16.42 -11.68 17.65
CA ILE A 319 -16.71 -10.26 17.91
C ILE A 319 -16.13 -9.29 16.86
N GLY A 320 -15.38 -9.79 15.88
CA GLY A 320 -14.86 -8.98 14.77
C GLY A 320 -13.41 -9.26 14.36
N GLU A 321 -12.87 -8.36 13.54
CA GLU A 321 -11.48 -8.39 13.03
C GLU A 321 -10.58 -7.40 13.78
N SER A 322 -9.36 -7.82 14.10
CA SER A 322 -8.35 -7.01 14.78
C SER A 322 -7.64 -6.00 13.87
N SER A 323 -6.79 -5.18 14.50
CA SER A 323 -5.77 -4.40 13.79
C SER A 323 -4.89 -5.29 12.91
N ARG A 324 -4.52 -4.79 11.73
CA ARG A 324 -3.77 -5.51 10.69
C ARG A 324 -2.27 -5.32 10.86
N SER A 325 -1.52 -6.41 10.91
CA SER A 325 -0.08 -6.38 10.72
C SER A 325 0.23 -6.44 9.23
N LYS A 326 1.04 -5.50 8.72
CA LYS A 326 1.40 -5.42 7.31
C LYS A 326 2.80 -5.95 7.08
N LEU A 327 2.97 -6.74 6.03
CA LEU A 327 4.26 -7.22 5.55
C LEU A 327 4.44 -6.83 4.08
N THR A 328 5.44 -6.01 3.81
CA THR A 328 5.91 -5.73 2.46
C THR A 328 7.19 -6.52 2.25
N VAL A 329 7.13 -7.53 1.38
CA VAL A 329 8.26 -8.37 1.02
C VAL A 329 8.89 -7.82 -0.25
N GLN A 330 10.16 -7.45 -0.15
CA GLN A 330 11.04 -7.19 -1.28
C GLN A 330 12.30 -8.03 -1.08
N TYR A 331 12.89 -8.54 -2.16
CA TYR A 331 14.05 -9.42 -2.08
C TYR A 331 15.34 -8.70 -2.44
N ALA A 332 16.48 -9.17 -1.95
CA ALA A 332 17.79 -8.73 -2.40
C ALA A 332 18.72 -9.93 -2.55
N PHE A 333 19.20 -10.13 -3.77
CA PHE A 333 20.10 -11.24 -4.09
C PHE A 333 21.00 -10.90 -5.28
N PHE A 334 22.13 -11.61 -5.34
CA PHE A 334 23.06 -11.60 -6.46
C PHE A 334 23.70 -12.99 -6.52
N GLU A 335 23.26 -13.82 -7.46
CA GLU A 335 23.79 -15.16 -7.70
C GLU A 335 25.20 -15.12 -8.29
N GLU A 336 26.05 -16.07 -7.92
CA GLU A 336 27.42 -16.20 -8.43
C GLU A 336 27.43 -16.46 -9.95
N ASN A 337 28.46 -15.93 -10.63
CA ASN A 337 28.67 -16.09 -12.07
C ASN A 337 27.48 -15.61 -12.93
N ALA A 338 26.68 -14.66 -12.43
CA ALA A 338 25.51 -14.15 -13.13
C ALA A 338 25.86 -13.06 -14.17
N VAL A 339 27.02 -12.43 -14.02
CA VAL A 339 27.48 -11.37 -14.94
C VAL A 339 27.95 -11.98 -16.24
N SER A 340 27.38 -11.50 -17.35
CA SER A 340 27.84 -11.84 -18.69
C SER A 340 28.27 -10.58 -19.42
N MET A 341 29.31 -10.70 -20.24
CA MET A 341 29.79 -9.61 -21.06
C MET A 341 29.97 -10.08 -22.50
N LYS A 342 29.53 -9.25 -23.45
CA LYS A 342 29.62 -9.53 -24.88
C LYS A 342 30.11 -8.28 -25.60
N SER A 343 31.02 -8.47 -26.55
CA SER A 343 31.35 -7.47 -27.56
C SER A 343 30.72 -7.90 -28.88
N SER A 344 30.32 -6.95 -29.74
CA SER A 344 29.85 -7.28 -31.10
C SER A 344 30.98 -7.86 -31.96
N THR A 345 32.24 -7.49 -31.68
CA THR A 345 33.44 -7.99 -32.35
C THR A 345 34.61 -8.11 -31.37
N SER A 346 35.55 -9.02 -31.65
CA SER A 346 36.83 -9.10 -30.92
C SER A 346 37.88 -8.09 -31.42
N ILE A 347 37.62 -7.47 -32.57
CA ILE A 347 38.49 -6.51 -33.24
C ILE A 347 37.67 -5.25 -33.57
N ILE A 348 38.20 -4.08 -33.20
CA ILE A 348 37.58 -2.77 -33.44
C ILE A 348 38.58 -1.89 -34.19
N ASP A 349 38.18 -1.41 -35.37
CA ASP A 349 38.97 -0.46 -36.15
C ASP A 349 38.66 0.97 -35.74
N GLN A 350 39.68 1.68 -35.25
CA GLN A 350 39.59 3.07 -34.83
C GLN A 350 40.08 4.00 -35.94
N CYS A 351 39.17 4.39 -36.81
CA CYS A 351 39.43 5.38 -37.85
C CYS A 351 39.13 6.80 -37.33
N ASN A 352 39.97 7.78 -37.69
CA ASN A 352 39.79 9.19 -37.32
C ASN A 352 38.66 9.90 -38.10
N ASP A 353 37.95 9.20 -38.99
CA ASP A 353 36.94 9.82 -39.84
C ASP A 353 35.71 10.28 -39.03
N THR A 354 35.21 11.47 -39.39
CA THR A 354 34.09 12.14 -38.73
C THR A 354 32.75 11.41 -38.88
N ASN A 355 32.68 10.34 -39.67
CA ASN A 355 31.53 9.44 -39.77
C ASN A 355 31.49 8.45 -38.59
N TYR A 356 31.27 9.02 -37.40
CA TYR A 356 31.25 8.39 -36.08
C TYR A 356 30.22 7.26 -35.89
N ALA A 357 29.27 7.08 -36.81
CA ALA A 357 28.13 6.17 -36.63
C ALA A 357 28.47 4.70 -36.91
N ASN A 358 29.39 4.40 -37.83
CA ASN A 358 29.66 3.03 -38.29
C ASN A 358 30.73 2.28 -37.49
N ASN A 359 31.50 2.97 -36.63
CA ASN A 359 32.61 2.37 -35.85
C ASN A 359 32.30 2.19 -34.35
N ARG A 360 31.03 2.34 -33.94
CA ARG A 360 30.63 2.14 -32.55
C ARG A 360 30.29 0.68 -32.28
N HIS A 361 31.30 -0.11 -31.93
CA HIS A 361 31.12 -1.47 -31.43
C HIS A 361 30.87 -1.44 -29.91
N PRO A 362 29.62 -1.61 -29.43
CA PRO A 362 29.34 -1.57 -28.01
C PRO A 362 29.87 -2.82 -27.33
N ILE A 363 30.42 -2.62 -26.14
CA ILE A 363 30.61 -3.68 -25.16
C ILE A 363 29.40 -3.68 -24.24
N ILE A 364 28.69 -4.79 -24.23
CA ILE A 364 27.46 -4.97 -23.48
C ILE A 364 27.78 -5.83 -22.26
N CYS A 365 27.63 -5.24 -21.08
CA CYS A 365 27.63 -5.97 -19.83
C CYS A 365 26.19 -6.15 -19.36
N ARG A 366 25.79 -7.37 -19.01
CA ARG A 366 24.42 -7.67 -18.64
C ARG A 366 24.31 -8.78 -17.61
N VAL A 367 23.27 -8.71 -16.79
CA VAL A 367 22.90 -9.71 -15.79
C VAL A 367 21.43 -10.02 -15.96
N LEU A 368 21.06 -11.30 -15.90
CA LEU A 368 19.66 -11.70 -15.89
C LEU A 368 18.97 -11.20 -14.62
N LYS A 369 17.75 -10.68 -14.76
CA LYS A 369 16.98 -10.13 -13.63
C LYS A 369 16.58 -11.18 -12.58
N ASP A 370 16.42 -12.43 -12.98
CA ASP A 370 16.19 -13.52 -12.03
C ASP A 370 17.47 -13.91 -11.28
N LYS A 371 18.64 -13.38 -11.64
CA LYS A 371 19.93 -13.64 -10.97
C LYS A 371 20.42 -12.48 -10.11
N ILE A 372 19.81 -11.31 -10.24
CA ILE A 372 20.12 -10.14 -9.43
C ILE A 372 18.88 -9.26 -9.20
N TYR A 373 18.64 -8.86 -7.97
CA TYR A 373 17.62 -7.88 -7.63
C TYR A 373 18.01 -7.15 -6.33
N PRO A 374 17.73 -5.85 -6.15
CA PRO A 374 17.19 -4.89 -7.13
C PRO A 374 18.18 -4.55 -8.25
N ALA A 375 17.86 -3.55 -9.08
CA ALA A 375 18.68 -3.13 -10.22
C ALA A 375 20.13 -2.84 -9.78
N PRO A 376 21.14 -3.44 -10.44
CA PRO A 376 22.52 -3.26 -10.05
C PRO A 376 23.17 -2.06 -10.73
N ILE A 377 24.36 -1.71 -10.22
CA ILE A 377 25.23 -0.70 -10.80
C ILE A 377 26.32 -1.36 -11.61
N PHE A 378 26.53 -0.84 -12.82
CA PHE A 378 27.57 -1.27 -13.74
C PHE A 378 28.69 -0.24 -13.77
N SER A 379 29.92 -0.72 -13.78
CA SER A 379 31.11 0.07 -14.04
C SER A 379 32.05 -0.71 -14.97
N VAL A 380 32.74 -0.02 -15.87
CA VAL A 380 33.67 -0.65 -16.80
C VAL A 380 35.04 0.00 -16.66
N SER A 381 36.07 -0.84 -16.65
CA SER A 381 37.46 -0.42 -16.68
C SER A 381 38.18 -1.00 -17.89
N LEU A 382 39.01 -0.17 -18.51
CA LEU A 382 39.92 -0.50 -19.60
C LEU A 382 41.33 -0.54 -19.02
N ASP A 383 41.99 -1.70 -19.05
CA ASP A 383 43.35 -1.87 -18.50
C ASP A 383 43.49 -1.38 -17.04
N GLY A 384 42.52 -1.76 -16.20
CA GLY A 384 42.46 -1.38 -14.78
C GLY A 384 42.03 0.06 -14.49
N ARG A 385 41.90 0.93 -15.51
CA ARG A 385 41.42 2.30 -15.34
C ARG A 385 39.92 2.38 -15.59
N THR A 386 39.15 2.88 -14.64
CA THR A 386 37.71 3.09 -14.79
C THR A 386 37.45 4.09 -15.91
N PHE A 387 36.73 3.65 -16.94
CA PHE A 387 36.49 4.43 -18.16
C PHE A 387 35.18 5.23 -18.09
N ASP A 388 34.21 4.76 -17.30
CA ASP A 388 32.87 5.34 -17.24
C ASP A 388 32.38 5.47 -15.79
N VAL A 389 31.50 6.44 -15.55
CA VAL A 389 30.89 6.67 -14.24
C VAL A 389 29.97 5.47 -13.93
N PRO A 390 30.06 4.89 -12.73
CA PRO A 390 29.15 3.82 -12.34
C PRO A 390 27.69 4.26 -12.49
N ARG A 391 26.89 3.48 -13.24
CA ARG A 391 25.48 3.80 -13.51
C ARG A 391 24.58 2.58 -13.33
N GLU A 392 23.32 2.82 -13.02
CA GLU A 392 22.31 1.77 -13.03
C GLU A 392 22.11 1.24 -14.45
N GLY A 393 21.96 -0.09 -14.57
CA GLY A 393 21.75 -0.70 -15.87
C GLY A 393 20.39 -0.34 -16.47
N TYR A 394 20.36 -0.16 -17.79
CA TYR A 394 19.12 -0.08 -18.54
C TYR A 394 18.30 -1.35 -18.33
N ASN A 395 17.02 -1.14 -18.02
CA ASN A 395 16.07 -2.18 -17.69
C ASN A 395 15.43 -2.73 -18.99
N SER A 396 15.85 -3.92 -19.43
CA SER A 396 15.18 -4.67 -20.51
C SER A 396 14.20 -5.68 -19.93
N THR A 397 13.42 -6.39 -20.75
CA THR A 397 12.47 -7.42 -20.25
C THR A 397 13.16 -8.48 -19.40
N MET A 398 14.29 -9.03 -19.83
CA MET A 398 14.98 -10.15 -19.15
C MET A 398 16.29 -9.78 -18.43
N PHE A 399 16.92 -8.66 -18.79
CA PHE A 399 18.25 -8.28 -18.31
C PHE A 399 18.29 -6.87 -17.74
N TYR A 400 19.14 -6.67 -16.74
CA TYR A 400 19.79 -5.38 -16.52
C TYR A 400 21.05 -5.32 -17.37
N GLN A 401 21.23 -4.25 -18.14
CA GLN A 401 22.41 -4.14 -19.02
C GLN A 401 22.94 -2.72 -19.11
N SER A 402 24.25 -2.59 -19.34
CA SER A 402 24.88 -1.33 -19.69
C SER A 402 25.77 -1.52 -20.91
N GLN A 403 25.76 -0.52 -21.80
CA GLN A 403 26.54 -0.49 -23.02
C GLN A 403 27.64 0.55 -22.89
N PHE A 404 28.81 0.24 -23.43
CA PHE A 404 30.00 1.08 -23.33
C PHE A 404 30.73 1.12 -24.68
N TYR A 405 31.31 2.27 -25.00
CA TYR A 405 32.05 2.50 -26.26
C TYR A 405 33.48 2.93 -25.93
N PRO A 406 34.37 1.98 -25.57
CA PRO A 406 35.75 2.31 -25.24
C PRO A 406 36.49 2.89 -26.46
N THR A 407 37.22 3.97 -26.27
CA THR A 407 38.06 4.61 -27.30
C THR A 407 39.46 4.85 -26.76
N PRO A 408 40.32 3.81 -26.62
CA PRO A 408 41.70 4.01 -26.21
C PRO A 408 42.44 4.99 -27.14
N ASN A 409 43.37 5.74 -26.56
CA ASN A 409 44.18 6.71 -27.32
C ASN A 409 45.20 6.01 -28.23
N ILE A 410 45.63 4.80 -27.89
CA ILE A 410 46.63 4.00 -28.60
C ILE A 410 45.99 2.66 -28.96
N GLY A 411 46.25 2.13 -30.16
CA GLY A 411 45.78 0.78 -30.52
C GLY A 411 46.53 -0.31 -29.74
N GLY A 412 45.92 -1.48 -29.56
CA GLY A 412 46.47 -2.57 -28.76
C GLY A 412 45.42 -3.61 -28.39
N VAL A 413 45.83 -4.64 -27.66
CA VAL A 413 44.91 -5.60 -27.03
C VAL A 413 44.66 -5.14 -25.61
N TYR A 414 43.40 -4.85 -25.29
CA TYR A 414 43.03 -4.33 -23.98
C TYR A 414 42.13 -5.33 -23.23
N PRO A 415 42.45 -5.64 -21.96
CA PRO A 415 41.53 -6.33 -21.08
C PRO A 415 40.46 -5.34 -20.62
N ILE A 416 39.22 -5.68 -20.89
CA ILE A 416 38.05 -4.90 -20.50
C ILE A 416 37.36 -5.66 -19.40
N THR A 417 37.15 -4.98 -18.27
CA THR A 417 36.49 -5.55 -17.10
C THR A 417 35.18 -4.83 -16.89
N CYS A 418 34.09 -5.59 -16.83
CA CYS A 418 32.82 -5.09 -16.31
C CYS A 418 32.66 -5.53 -14.86
N ARG A 419 32.46 -4.56 -13.98
CA ARG A 419 32.16 -4.76 -12.57
C ARG A 419 30.70 -4.40 -12.31
N VAL A 420 29.96 -5.34 -11.72
CA VAL A 420 28.55 -5.20 -11.36
C VAL A 420 28.41 -5.27 -9.84
N ILE A 421 27.68 -4.34 -9.26
CA ILE A 421 27.50 -4.18 -7.81
C ILE A 421 26.01 -4.17 -7.50
N ASN A 422 25.59 -4.98 -6.53
CA ASN A 422 24.27 -4.87 -5.92
C ASN A 422 24.41 -4.13 -4.58
N LYS A 423 23.97 -2.87 -4.54
CA LYS A 423 24.08 -1.97 -3.38
C LYS A 423 23.40 -2.48 -2.10
N ILE A 424 22.40 -3.37 -2.22
CA ILE A 424 21.66 -3.85 -1.04
C ILE A 424 22.38 -5.03 -0.40
N THR A 425 22.95 -5.91 -1.22
CA THR A 425 23.67 -7.10 -0.74
C THR A 425 25.17 -6.88 -0.54
N ASP A 426 25.69 -5.72 -0.96
CA ASP A 426 27.12 -5.38 -1.10
C ASP A 426 27.95 -6.38 -1.91
N LYS A 427 27.30 -7.30 -2.64
CA LYS A 427 27.97 -8.26 -3.51
C LYS A 427 28.44 -7.57 -4.79
N THR A 428 29.66 -7.91 -5.18
CA THR A 428 30.31 -7.46 -6.41
C THR A 428 30.72 -8.68 -7.25
N GLN A 429 30.54 -8.60 -8.57
CA GLN A 429 31.10 -9.57 -9.50
C GLN A 429 31.74 -8.86 -10.68
N GLU A 430 32.72 -9.51 -11.27
CA GLU A 430 33.46 -8.99 -12.42
C GLU A 430 33.51 -10.01 -13.55
N GLN A 431 33.39 -9.53 -14.77
CA GLN A 431 33.62 -10.33 -15.98
C GLN A 431 34.65 -9.61 -16.85
N LYS A 432 35.54 -10.38 -17.49
CA LYS A 432 36.60 -9.85 -18.36
C LYS A 432 36.47 -10.39 -19.78
N ILE A 433 36.80 -9.56 -20.76
CA ILE A 433 37.03 -9.93 -22.16
C ILE A 433 38.26 -9.19 -22.68
N SER A 434 38.91 -9.73 -23.70
CA SER A 434 39.99 -9.04 -24.42
C SER A 434 39.47 -8.53 -25.76
N VAL A 435 39.69 -7.25 -26.05
CA VAL A 435 39.33 -6.63 -27.32
C VAL A 435 40.54 -5.98 -27.95
N THR A 436 40.72 -6.22 -29.24
CA THR A 436 41.81 -5.67 -30.03
C THR A 436 41.37 -4.39 -30.72
N PHE A 437 41.98 -3.26 -30.37
CA PHE A 437 41.75 -1.97 -31.02
C PHE A 437 42.85 -1.74 -32.04
N ARG A 438 42.48 -1.76 -33.32
CA ARG A 438 43.41 -1.44 -34.40
C ARG A 438 43.29 0.03 -34.74
N LYS A 439 44.41 0.75 -34.72
CA LYS A 439 44.45 2.19 -34.98
C LYS A 439 45.55 2.47 -35.98
N PRO A 440 45.28 3.18 -37.09
CA PRO A 440 46.32 3.52 -38.05
C PRO A 440 47.37 4.45 -37.44
N PRO A 441 48.57 4.53 -38.03
CA PRO A 441 49.56 5.55 -37.71
C PRO A 441 48.95 6.96 -37.75
N LEU A 442 49.33 7.82 -36.82
CA LEU A 442 48.82 9.20 -36.75
C LEU A 442 49.55 10.13 -37.71
N LEU A 443 50.85 9.90 -37.93
CA LEU A 443 51.70 10.71 -38.78
C LEU A 443 51.92 10.04 -40.14
N PRO A 444 52.16 10.80 -41.22
CA PRO A 444 52.51 10.23 -42.53
C PRO A 444 53.80 9.39 -42.50
N PRO A 445 54.08 8.60 -43.54
CA PRO A 445 55.38 7.92 -43.68
C PRO A 445 56.54 8.92 -43.67
N LYS A 446 57.73 8.49 -43.23
CA LYS A 446 58.95 9.30 -43.25
C LYS A 446 59.88 8.78 -44.33
N ILE A 447 60.31 9.66 -45.23
CA ILE A 447 61.40 9.37 -46.19
C ILE A 447 62.71 9.88 -45.60
N THR A 448 63.72 9.02 -45.51
CA THR A 448 65.07 9.36 -45.04
C THR A 448 66.09 9.16 -46.15
N ILE A 449 66.91 10.17 -46.40
CA ILE A 449 68.00 10.15 -47.39
C ILE A 449 69.11 11.11 -46.92
N LYS A 450 70.39 10.69 -46.99
CA LYS A 450 71.54 11.43 -46.42
C LYS A 450 71.36 11.87 -44.96
N GLY A 451 70.68 11.05 -44.16
CA GLY A 451 70.37 11.38 -42.77
C GLY A 451 69.35 12.51 -42.57
N LYS A 452 68.74 13.04 -43.65
CA LYS A 452 67.64 14.01 -43.59
C LYS A 452 66.30 13.29 -43.73
N THR A 453 65.31 13.73 -42.96
CA THR A 453 63.97 13.13 -42.92
C THR A 453 62.92 14.08 -43.47
N TYR A 454 62.00 13.55 -44.27
CA TYR A 454 60.89 14.26 -44.90
C TYR A 454 59.59 13.53 -44.59
N GLN A 455 58.51 14.26 -44.34
CA GLN A 455 57.22 13.69 -43.93
C GLN A 455 56.05 14.50 -44.50
N GLY A 456 55.02 13.80 -44.96
CA GLY A 456 53.80 14.37 -45.53
C GLY A 456 53.94 14.86 -46.98
N VAL A 457 52.82 15.31 -47.53
CA VAL A 457 52.72 15.88 -48.87
C VAL A 457 53.00 17.39 -48.77
N ASN A 458 54.27 17.77 -48.92
CA ASN A 458 54.69 19.17 -48.85
C ASN A 458 55.60 19.51 -50.04
N ALA A 459 55.23 20.53 -50.82
CA ALA A 459 55.98 21.01 -51.97
C ALA A 459 57.41 21.52 -51.62
N ARG A 460 57.70 21.73 -50.33
CA ARG A 460 59.05 22.10 -49.84
C ARG A 460 59.93 20.90 -49.52
N ASN A 461 59.43 19.67 -49.56
CA ASN A 461 60.24 18.48 -49.36
C ASN A 461 61.14 18.27 -50.57
N ARG A 462 62.37 18.80 -50.48
CA ARG A 462 63.36 18.79 -51.55
C ARG A 462 64.71 18.34 -51.00
N ILE A 463 65.46 17.60 -51.82
CA ILE A 463 66.86 17.27 -51.53
C ILE A 463 67.73 17.43 -52.76
N THR A 464 68.92 17.98 -52.57
CA THR A 464 69.95 18.05 -53.62
C THR A 464 70.89 16.86 -53.51
N LEU A 465 71.06 16.13 -54.61
CA LEU A 465 71.95 14.98 -54.74
C LEU A 465 72.97 15.24 -55.85
N ALA A 466 74.18 14.70 -55.69
CA ALA A 466 75.22 14.83 -56.70
C ALA A 466 75.12 13.63 -57.65
N ALA A 467 75.11 13.88 -58.96
CA ALA A 467 75.12 12.82 -59.96
C ALA A 467 76.32 11.87 -59.75
N GLY A 468 76.16 10.60 -60.10
CA GLY A 468 77.25 9.61 -60.01
C GLY A 468 77.58 9.12 -58.59
N HIS A 469 76.67 9.27 -57.62
CA HIS A 469 76.76 8.71 -56.27
C HIS A 469 75.70 7.63 -56.04
N THR A 470 75.97 6.71 -55.12
CA THR A 470 74.97 5.75 -54.62
C THR A 470 74.27 6.36 -53.42
N GLU A 471 72.94 6.32 -53.40
CA GLU A 471 72.13 6.91 -52.33
C GLU A 471 71.11 5.89 -51.82
N ASP A 472 71.06 5.71 -50.51
CA ASP A 472 70.05 4.88 -49.85
C ASP A 472 68.89 5.76 -49.39
N ILE A 473 67.69 5.37 -49.85
CA ILE A 473 66.44 6.01 -49.49
C ILE A 473 65.61 5.00 -48.72
N SER A 474 65.22 5.33 -47.50
CA SER A 474 64.30 4.51 -46.72
C SER A 474 62.98 5.25 -46.54
N CYS A 475 61.87 4.56 -46.73
CA CYS A 475 60.60 4.99 -46.19
C CYS A 475 60.22 4.16 -44.96
N GLN A 476 59.87 4.84 -43.87
CA GLN A 476 59.45 4.22 -42.62
C GLN A 476 58.16 4.83 -42.10
N VAL A 477 57.25 3.97 -41.64
CA VAL A 477 56.03 4.36 -40.94
C VAL A 477 56.19 4.11 -39.45
N GLU A 478 55.90 5.13 -38.64
CA GLU A 478 55.98 5.06 -37.20
C GLU A 478 54.60 5.06 -36.56
N GLY A 479 54.40 4.19 -35.56
CA GLY A 479 53.13 4.03 -34.86
C GLY A 479 52.13 3.14 -35.58
N GLY A 480 50.89 3.19 -35.10
CA GLY A 480 49.83 2.28 -35.50
C GLY A 480 49.84 0.95 -34.73
N TYR A 481 48.66 0.32 -34.64
CA TYR A 481 48.53 -1.04 -34.15
C TYR A 481 47.51 -1.79 -35.02
N PRO A 482 47.86 -2.96 -35.59
CA PRO A 482 49.22 -3.45 -35.73
C PRO A 482 50.09 -2.46 -36.54
N ILE A 483 51.38 -2.75 -36.70
CA ILE A 483 52.22 -1.96 -37.62
C ILE A 483 51.61 -1.95 -39.04
N ALA A 484 51.99 -0.96 -39.85
CA ALA A 484 51.53 -0.85 -41.24
C ALA A 484 51.67 -2.20 -41.99
N ASN A 485 50.68 -2.52 -42.82
CA ASN A 485 50.59 -3.79 -43.54
C ASN A 485 51.60 -3.84 -44.69
N THR A 486 51.63 -2.77 -45.48
CA THR A 486 52.54 -2.62 -46.62
C THR A 486 53.08 -1.19 -46.67
N THR A 487 54.33 -1.04 -47.10
CA THR A 487 54.96 0.25 -47.37
C THR A 487 55.63 0.17 -48.74
N GLN A 488 55.45 1.19 -49.58
CA GLN A 488 55.99 1.26 -50.92
C GLN A 488 56.70 2.60 -51.10
N LEU A 489 57.89 2.56 -51.70
CA LEU A 489 58.71 3.71 -52.03
C LEU A 489 59.02 3.69 -53.52
N THR A 490 58.60 4.72 -54.24
CA THR A 490 58.83 4.87 -55.68
C THR A 490 59.55 6.18 -55.95
N CYS A 491 60.65 6.15 -56.71
CA CYS A 491 61.40 7.32 -57.15
C CYS A 491 61.60 7.22 -58.67
N GLY A 492 60.75 7.89 -59.45
CA GLY A 492 60.74 7.74 -60.91
C GLY A 492 60.32 6.32 -61.32
N SER A 493 61.17 5.62 -62.08
CA SER A 493 60.95 4.21 -62.48
C SER A 493 61.36 3.20 -61.41
N LEU A 494 62.07 3.62 -60.36
CA LEU A 494 62.55 2.75 -59.30
C LEU A 494 61.45 2.57 -58.24
N THR A 495 61.17 1.32 -57.86
CA THR A 495 60.17 1.01 -56.84
C THR A 495 60.70 -0.06 -55.90
N ALA A 496 60.48 0.13 -54.61
CA ALA A 496 60.71 -0.85 -53.56
C ALA A 496 59.42 -1.02 -52.74
N SER A 497 59.08 -2.26 -52.43
CA SER A 497 57.95 -2.60 -51.56
C SER A 497 58.45 -3.40 -50.38
N GLY A 498 58.03 -3.00 -49.18
CA GLY A 498 58.29 -3.73 -47.94
C GLY A 498 57.00 -4.29 -47.36
N GLY A 499 57.03 -5.55 -46.95
CA GLY A 499 56.03 -6.09 -46.03
C GLY A 499 56.24 -5.45 -44.67
N GLY A 500 55.22 -4.80 -44.11
CA GLY A 500 55.35 -4.06 -42.86
C GLY A 500 55.50 -2.54 -43.03
N ASN A 501 56.25 -1.93 -42.12
CA ASN A 501 56.35 -0.47 -41.96
C ASN A 501 57.61 0.16 -42.57
N VAL A 502 58.47 -0.59 -43.27
CA VAL A 502 59.71 -0.07 -43.87
C VAL A 502 59.87 -0.56 -45.30
N ALA A 503 60.23 0.33 -46.22
CA ALA A 503 60.67 0.02 -47.57
C ALA A 503 61.98 0.76 -47.86
N THR A 504 62.98 0.08 -48.43
CA THR A 504 64.29 0.67 -48.73
C THR A 504 64.60 0.54 -50.21
N LEU A 505 65.11 1.62 -50.80
CA LEU A 505 65.52 1.70 -52.19
C LEU A 505 66.94 2.26 -52.25
N THR A 506 67.84 1.56 -52.93
CA THR A 506 69.19 2.05 -53.23
C THR A 506 69.23 2.56 -54.67
N ILE A 507 69.47 3.85 -54.86
CA ILE A 507 69.73 4.43 -56.19
C ILE A 507 71.21 4.22 -56.50
N GLN A 508 71.52 3.41 -57.51
CA GLN A 508 72.90 3.13 -57.89
C GLN A 508 73.55 4.33 -58.58
N LYS A 509 74.89 4.40 -58.51
CA LYS A 509 75.71 5.45 -59.16
C LYS A 509 75.37 5.72 -60.64
N ASN A 510 75.04 4.68 -61.40
CA ASN A 510 74.68 4.81 -62.83
C ASN A 510 73.20 5.20 -63.06
N GLN A 511 72.37 5.16 -62.02
CA GLN A 511 70.95 5.53 -62.07
C GLN A 511 70.73 6.99 -61.66
N LEU A 512 71.52 7.51 -60.71
CA LEU A 512 71.44 8.91 -60.27
C LEU A 512 72.11 9.86 -61.27
N ASN A 513 71.39 10.25 -62.31
CA ASN A 513 71.82 11.12 -63.40
C ASN A 513 70.96 12.41 -63.49
N GLU A 514 71.27 13.30 -64.45
CA GLU A 514 70.50 14.53 -64.67
C GLU A 514 69.02 14.29 -65.05
N GLU A 515 68.67 13.12 -65.58
CA GLU A 515 67.28 12.76 -65.92
C GLU A 515 66.42 12.53 -64.67
N MET A 516 67.05 12.21 -63.53
CA MET A 516 66.37 12.13 -62.23
C MET A 516 66.10 13.52 -61.62
N ASN A 517 66.58 14.61 -62.22
CA ASN A 517 66.32 15.96 -61.73
C ASN A 517 64.82 16.32 -61.86
N GLY A 518 64.21 16.78 -60.77
CA GLY A 518 62.77 17.01 -60.68
C GLY A 518 61.94 15.74 -60.48
N THR A 519 62.56 14.56 -60.33
CA THR A 519 61.83 13.31 -60.05
C THR A 519 61.26 13.34 -58.64
N GLU A 520 59.99 12.98 -58.49
CA GLU A 520 59.33 12.82 -57.20
C GLU A 520 59.53 11.40 -56.65
N CYS A 521 60.07 11.32 -55.45
CA CYS A 521 60.01 10.14 -54.60
C CYS A 521 58.70 10.16 -53.81
N LYS A 522 57.83 9.19 -54.09
CA LYS A 522 56.57 8.96 -53.40
C LYS A 522 56.71 7.76 -52.48
N CYS A 523 56.52 7.97 -51.19
CA CYS A 523 56.27 6.88 -50.26
C CYS A 523 54.78 6.77 -49.93
N THR A 524 54.24 5.57 -50.06
CA THR A 524 52.89 5.22 -49.64
C THR A 524 52.91 4.08 -48.63
N SER A 525 51.88 4.01 -47.80
CA SER A 525 51.69 2.88 -46.90
C SER A 525 50.22 2.52 -46.73
N HIS A 526 49.93 1.27 -46.40
CA HIS A 526 48.59 0.82 -46.10
C HIS A 526 48.56 0.19 -44.71
N HIS A 527 47.51 0.51 -43.96
CA HIS A 527 47.24 -0.09 -42.66
C HIS A 527 46.05 -1.06 -42.78
N VAL A 528 46.03 -2.11 -41.96
CA VAL A 528 44.98 -3.16 -42.01
C VAL A 528 43.57 -2.64 -41.73
N THR A 529 43.44 -1.45 -41.14
CA THR A 529 42.14 -0.79 -40.92
C THR A 529 41.55 -0.17 -42.18
N GLY A 530 42.35 0.00 -43.25
CA GLY A 530 41.92 0.64 -44.49
C GLY A 530 41.69 2.16 -44.42
N CYS A 531 41.93 2.79 -43.26
CA CYS A 531 41.63 4.21 -43.01
C CYS A 531 42.85 5.06 -42.63
N TYR A 532 44.02 4.69 -43.14
CA TYR A 532 45.23 5.50 -43.00
C TYR A 532 45.20 6.61 -44.07
N ASN A 533 44.55 7.73 -43.77
CA ASN A 533 44.22 8.76 -44.76
C ASN A 533 45.41 9.67 -45.13
N ASN A 534 46.40 9.80 -44.26
CA ASN A 534 47.62 10.58 -44.48
C ASN A 534 48.81 9.68 -44.81
N ASN A 535 48.58 8.65 -45.62
CA ASN A 535 49.51 7.57 -45.88
C ASN A 535 50.57 7.86 -46.93
N GLU A 536 50.71 9.11 -47.38
CA GLU A 536 51.63 9.48 -48.45
C GLU A 536 52.65 10.52 -48.00
N THR A 537 53.85 10.46 -48.57
CA THR A 537 54.90 11.46 -48.40
C THR A 537 55.64 11.63 -49.71
N PHE A 538 55.81 12.88 -50.13
CA PHE A 538 56.49 13.22 -51.37
C PHE A 538 57.81 13.93 -51.07
N LEU A 539 58.83 13.64 -51.87
CA LEU A 539 60.15 14.24 -51.83
C LEU A 539 60.63 14.47 -53.27
N GLU A 540 60.88 15.70 -53.66
CA GLU A 540 61.42 16.05 -54.97
C GLU A 540 62.96 16.01 -54.96
N LEU A 541 63.55 15.31 -55.93
CA LEU A 541 64.99 15.17 -56.09
C LEU A 541 65.55 16.26 -57.01
N TYR A 542 66.58 16.98 -56.57
CA TYR A 542 67.36 17.90 -57.40
C TYR A 542 68.73 17.31 -57.64
N VAL A 543 69.02 16.89 -58.87
CA VAL A 543 70.30 16.27 -59.20
C VAL A 543 71.20 17.29 -59.88
N THR A 544 72.29 17.66 -59.20
CA THR A 544 73.30 18.56 -59.76
C THR A 544 74.39 17.73 -60.41
N SER A 545 74.79 18.09 -61.62
CA SER A 545 75.99 17.51 -62.22
C SER A 545 77.18 17.86 -61.34
N THR A 546 77.95 16.83 -61.00
CA THR A 546 79.32 17.08 -60.54
C THR A 546 80.00 17.80 -61.68
N ALA A 547 80.28 19.10 -61.49
CA ALA A 547 81.17 19.84 -62.37
C ALA A 547 82.35 18.91 -62.67
N ARG A 548 82.58 18.63 -63.96
CA ARG A 548 83.76 17.87 -64.41
C ARG A 548 84.93 18.36 -63.58
N SER A 549 85.52 17.46 -62.78
CA SER A 549 86.81 17.74 -62.17
C SER A 549 87.72 18.29 -63.26
N GLU A 550 88.53 19.27 -62.89
CA GLU A 550 89.49 19.99 -63.75
C GLU A 550 90.60 19.07 -64.33
N ASP A 551 90.32 17.79 -64.61
CA ASP A 551 91.23 16.81 -65.19
C ASP A 551 91.32 16.89 -66.72
N SER A 552 90.57 17.79 -67.38
CA SER A 552 90.63 17.97 -68.84
C SER A 552 91.52 19.13 -69.33
N LEU A 553 92.15 19.89 -68.43
CA LEU A 553 93.09 20.96 -68.82
C LEU A 553 94.56 20.50 -68.87
N VAL A 554 94.91 19.41 -68.16
CA VAL A 554 96.27 18.86 -68.18
C VAL A 554 96.56 18.09 -69.48
N ASN A 555 95.56 17.48 -70.11
CA ASN A 555 95.78 16.63 -71.31
C ASN A 555 95.90 17.41 -72.64
N VAL A 556 95.54 18.71 -72.67
CA VAL A 556 95.73 19.58 -73.84
C VAL A 556 97.08 20.31 -73.79
N ILE A 557 97.56 20.67 -72.60
CA ILE A 557 98.89 21.29 -72.43
C ILE A 557 100.02 20.25 -72.57
N THR A 558 99.81 19.00 -72.15
CA THR A 558 100.83 17.94 -72.28
C THR A 558 101.01 17.45 -73.73
N LYS A 559 99.98 17.54 -74.59
CA LYS A 559 100.11 17.23 -76.03
C LYS A 559 100.70 18.37 -76.87
N ALA A 560 100.59 19.62 -76.41
CA ALA A 560 101.25 20.76 -77.07
C ALA A 560 102.76 20.84 -76.73
N LEU A 561 103.18 20.43 -75.54
CA LEU A 561 104.60 20.41 -75.13
C LEU A 561 105.39 19.21 -75.69
N LEU A 562 104.76 18.07 -76.01
CA LEU A 562 105.45 16.94 -76.65
C LEU A 562 105.74 17.15 -78.15
N LEU A 563 104.96 17.98 -78.84
CA LEU A 563 105.19 18.33 -80.25
C LEU A 563 106.25 19.43 -80.43
N ALA A 564 106.50 20.25 -79.39
CA ALA A 564 107.58 21.24 -79.41
C ALA A 564 108.97 20.64 -79.11
N TYR A 565 109.05 19.49 -78.42
CA TYR A 565 110.32 18.83 -78.08
C TYR A 565 110.87 17.89 -79.18
N LEU A 566 110.05 17.49 -80.16
CA LEU A 566 110.46 16.59 -81.25
C LEU A 566 111.00 17.30 -82.51
N CYS A 567 111.03 18.64 -82.54
CA CYS A 567 111.59 19.43 -83.66
C CYS A 567 113.00 20.02 -83.40
N GLN A 568 113.69 19.66 -82.31
CA GLN A 568 115.06 20.18 -82.02
C GLN A 568 116.21 19.16 -82.10
N PHE A 569 115.97 17.93 -82.58
CA PHE A 569 117.06 16.98 -82.85
C PHE A 569 116.83 16.30 -84.19
N PHE A 570 117.31 16.93 -85.28
CA PHE A 570 117.99 16.34 -86.46
C PHE A 570 118.13 17.42 -87.54
N TRP A 571 119.11 18.31 -87.33
CA TRP A 571 120.17 18.56 -88.31
C TRP A 571 121.44 17.94 -87.74
#